data_AF-A0A1D3DAP6-F1
#
_entry.id   AF-A0A1D3DAP6-F1
#
_cell.length_a   1.000
_cell.length_b   1.000
_cell.length_c   1.000
_cell.angle_alpha   90.00
_cell.angle_beta   90.00
_cell.angle_gamma   90.00
#
_symmetry.space_group_name_H-M   'P 1'
#
loop_
_entity.id
_entity.type
_entity.pdbx_description
1 polymer ?
#
loop_
_entity_poly.entity_id
_entity_poly.type
_entity_poly.pdbx_seq_one_letter_code
_entity_poly.pdbx_strand_id
1 'polypeptide(L)'
;MQLLEERVSMGLDFPVVVLFSWVGALLYLFEFESRIPPFAARKLTHLSMGCLILSLFLRESSRNSIFAQLGVGAIATGAILLCFIRPFRFGQYRDKGIISFNLLVLAFLILGLDFGFLAPAFIADPLGAIVGRNVSSAKWIGEKTVAGSLAVLLGCLMALFRVETLVTRVSLAFLCTLLEAIGGELDNLVMNIPVFAYYFATTRGVVHGMLSVV
;
A
#
# COMPACT_ATOMS: atom_id res chain seq x y z
N MET A 1 -9.88 -35.90 25.18
CA MET A 1 -8.43 -35.59 25.07
C MET A 1 -8.13 -34.80 23.79
N GLN A 2 -9.03 -33.90 23.39
CA GLN A 2 -8.94 -33.07 22.17
C GLN A 2 -9.30 -31.59 22.48
N LEU A 3 -9.48 -31.26 23.76
CA LEU A 3 -9.85 -29.95 24.30
C LEU A 3 -8.66 -29.28 25.03
N LEU A 4 -7.44 -29.76 24.78
CA LEU A 4 -6.19 -29.24 25.36
C LEU A 4 -5.18 -28.81 24.28
N GLU A 5 -5.64 -28.65 23.03
CA GLU A 5 -4.89 -28.01 21.94
C GLU A 5 -5.26 -26.54 21.73
N GLU A 6 -6.09 -25.95 22.61
CA GLU A 6 -6.03 -24.52 22.91
C GLU A 6 -4.77 -24.21 23.72
N ARG A 7 -3.61 -24.52 23.15
CA ARG A 7 -2.45 -23.71 23.45
C ARG A 7 -2.76 -22.34 22.86
N VAL A 8 -3.27 -21.47 23.72
CA VAL A 8 -2.81 -20.09 23.77
C VAL A 8 -1.29 -20.16 23.91
N SER A 9 -0.64 -20.41 22.78
CA SER A 9 0.77 -20.21 22.60
C SER A 9 0.94 -18.71 22.80
N MET A 10 1.34 -18.31 24.00
CA MET A 10 1.95 -17.00 24.28
C MET A 10 3.30 -16.83 23.55
N GLY A 11 3.52 -17.53 22.43
CA GLY A 11 4.51 -17.16 21.45
C GLY A 11 3.98 -15.96 20.68
N LEU A 12 4.82 -14.96 20.46
CA LEU A 12 4.50 -13.88 19.52
C LEU A 12 3.98 -14.50 18.22
N ASP A 13 2.81 -14.06 17.78
CA ASP A 13 2.20 -14.50 16.53
C ASP A 13 3.22 -14.30 15.40
N PHE A 14 3.58 -15.38 14.69
CA PHE A 14 4.64 -15.39 13.68
C PHE A 14 4.53 -14.22 12.66
N PRO A 15 3.33 -13.86 12.15
CA PRO A 15 3.14 -12.70 11.28
C PRO A 15 3.54 -11.37 11.95
N VAL A 16 3.35 -11.24 13.27
CA VAL A 16 3.68 -10.03 14.04
C VAL A 16 5.18 -9.91 14.23
N VAL A 17 5.87 -11.02 14.53
CA VAL A 17 7.34 -11.04 14.59
C VAL A 17 7.91 -10.61 13.24
N VAL A 18 7.44 -11.22 12.15
CA VAL A 18 7.88 -10.87 10.80
C VAL A 18 7.62 -9.38 10.51
N LEU A 19 6.43 -8.88 10.86
CA LEU A 19 6.07 -7.48 10.66
C LEU A 19 7.05 -6.53 11.35
N PHE A 20 7.23 -6.67 12.67
CA PHE A 20 8.08 -5.77 13.44
C PHE A 20 9.56 -5.93 13.12
N SER A 21 10.04 -7.16 12.91
CA SER A 21 11.42 -7.39 12.49
C SER A 21 11.71 -6.78 11.12
N TRP A 22 10.78 -6.90 10.17
CA TRP A 22 10.94 -6.32 8.83
C TRP A 22 10.92 -4.79 8.87
N VAL A 23 9.95 -4.20 9.56
CA VAL A 23 9.86 -2.74 9.73
C VAL A 23 11.10 -2.20 10.43
N GLY A 24 11.52 -2.85 11.52
CA GLY A 24 12.72 -2.47 12.27
C GLY A 24 13.98 -2.51 11.39
N ALA A 25 14.15 -3.57 10.61
CA ALA A 25 15.28 -3.69 9.68
C ALA A 25 15.26 -2.63 8.58
N LEU A 26 14.10 -2.39 7.95
CA LEU A 26 13.95 -1.36 6.92
C LEU A 26 14.24 0.04 7.46
N LEU A 27 13.64 0.40 8.60
CA LEU A 27 13.84 1.71 9.21
C LEU A 27 15.29 1.88 9.66
N TYR A 28 15.90 0.86 10.27
CA TYR A 28 17.31 0.92 10.63
C TYR A 28 18.19 1.18 9.41
N LEU A 29 18.02 0.39 8.35
CA LEU A 29 18.80 0.54 7.13
C LEU A 29 18.60 1.92 6.50
N PHE A 30 17.36 2.36 6.29
CA PHE A 30 17.07 3.58 5.53
C PHE A 30 17.23 4.87 6.33
N GLU A 31 17.10 4.82 7.65
CA GLU A 31 17.36 5.97 8.52
C GLU A 31 18.86 6.22 8.69
N PHE A 32 19.66 5.16 8.89
CA PHE A 32 21.06 5.29 9.29
C PHE A 32 22.09 5.08 8.17
N GLU A 33 21.78 4.40 7.06
CA GLU A 33 22.73 4.20 5.96
C GLU A 33 22.76 5.40 5.00
N SER A 34 23.72 6.30 5.21
CA SER A 34 23.85 7.56 4.47
C SER A 34 24.10 7.37 2.96
N ARG A 35 24.63 6.22 2.53
CA ARG A 35 24.89 5.91 1.12
C ARG A 35 23.62 5.73 0.30
N ILE A 36 22.50 5.38 0.93
CA ILE A 36 21.21 5.22 0.25
C ILE A 36 20.58 6.61 0.08
N PRO A 37 20.29 7.07 -1.16
CA PRO A 37 19.66 8.37 -1.37
C PRO A 37 18.28 8.44 -0.70
N PRO A 38 17.88 9.58 -0.10
CA PRO A 38 16.57 9.73 0.56
C PRO A 38 15.38 9.35 -0.33
N PHE A 39 15.46 9.65 -1.63
CA PHE A 39 14.44 9.26 -2.59
C PHE A 39 14.28 7.73 -2.69
N ALA A 40 15.39 7.00 -2.79
CA ALA A 40 15.39 5.55 -2.90
C ALA A 40 14.89 4.92 -1.60
N ALA A 41 15.41 5.37 -0.46
CA ALA A 41 14.96 4.97 0.87
C ALA A 41 13.44 5.12 1.02
N ARG A 42 12.88 6.27 0.63
CA ARG A 42 11.43 6.53 0.68
C ARG A 42 10.63 5.55 -0.17
N LYS A 43 10.95 5.43 -1.47
CA LYS A 43 10.15 4.62 -2.40
C LYS A 43 10.32 3.12 -2.17
N LEU A 44 11.50 2.67 -1.71
CA LEU A 44 11.70 1.29 -1.25
C LEU A 44 10.95 1.01 0.05
N THR A 45 10.96 1.93 1.02
CA THR A 45 10.13 1.78 2.24
C THR A 45 8.66 1.65 1.88
N HIS A 46 8.16 2.53 1.01
CA HIS A 46 6.78 2.47 0.53
C HIS A 46 6.46 1.11 -0.09
N LEU A 47 7.23 0.69 -1.11
CA LEU A 47 7.02 -0.58 -1.79
C LEU A 47 7.13 -1.78 -0.86
N SER A 48 8.17 -1.84 -0.03
CA SER A 48 8.40 -2.96 0.89
C SER A 48 7.32 -3.06 1.96
N MET A 49 6.87 -1.94 2.52
CA MET A 49 5.77 -1.92 3.49
C MET A 49 4.44 -2.31 2.85
N GLY A 50 4.14 -1.81 1.66
CA GLY A 50 2.94 -2.18 0.92
C GLY A 50 2.89 -3.68 0.59
N CYS A 51 4.00 -4.25 0.10
CA CYS A 51 4.13 -5.68 -0.16
C CYS A 51 3.98 -6.54 1.12
N LEU A 52 4.52 -6.08 2.25
CA LEU A 52 4.38 -6.77 3.53
C LEU A 52 2.93 -6.74 4.04
N ILE A 53 2.25 -5.59 3.93
CA ILE A 53 0.83 -5.48 4.29
C ILE A 53 -0.01 -6.40 3.41
N LEU A 54 0.24 -6.42 2.08
CA LEU A 54 -0.45 -7.35 1.18
C LEU A 54 -0.20 -8.80 1.55
N SER A 55 1.05 -9.21 1.77
CA SER A 55 1.36 -10.61 2.08
C SER A 55 0.71 -11.08 3.38
N LEU A 56 0.64 -10.20 4.39
CA LEU A 56 -0.07 -10.46 5.63
C LEU A 56 -1.59 -10.54 5.42
N PHE A 57 -2.21 -9.58 4.73
CA PHE A 57 -3.68 -9.49 4.66
C PHE A 57 -4.31 -10.30 3.52
N LEU A 58 -3.52 -10.79 2.56
CA LEU A 58 -3.97 -11.81 1.60
C LEU A 58 -4.07 -13.20 2.24
N ARG A 59 -3.38 -13.44 3.36
CA ARG A 59 -3.47 -14.69 4.12
C ARG A 59 -4.60 -14.59 5.14
N GLU A 60 -5.61 -15.45 5.00
CA GLU A 60 -6.81 -15.41 5.85
C GLU A 60 -6.50 -15.50 7.36
N SER A 61 -5.56 -16.37 7.75
CA SER A 61 -5.12 -16.52 9.15
C SER A 61 -4.56 -15.21 9.73
N SER A 62 -3.83 -14.43 8.94
CA SER A 62 -3.23 -13.17 9.39
C SER A 62 -4.20 -11.99 9.29
N ARG A 63 -5.10 -11.99 8.29
CA ARG A 63 -6.22 -11.03 8.19
C ARG A 63 -7.10 -11.06 9.44
N ASN A 64 -7.37 -12.25 9.98
CA ASN A 64 -8.22 -12.42 11.16
C ASN A 64 -7.43 -12.33 12.49
N SER A 65 -6.10 -12.17 12.44
CA SER A 65 -5.28 -12.02 13.64
C SER A 65 -5.40 -10.59 14.19
N ILE A 66 -5.94 -10.48 15.41
CA ILE A 66 -6.01 -9.20 16.13
C ILE A 66 -4.62 -8.59 16.34
N PHE A 67 -3.58 -9.41 16.56
CA PHE A 67 -2.23 -8.91 16.78
C PHE A 67 -1.62 -8.35 15.49
N ALA A 68 -1.87 -8.99 14.33
CA ALA A 68 -1.43 -8.45 13.04
C ALA A 68 -2.12 -7.13 12.71
N GLN A 69 -3.44 -7.04 12.97
CA GLN A 69 -4.20 -5.80 12.79
C GLN A 69 -3.68 -4.67 13.70
N LEU A 70 -3.51 -4.94 15.00
CA LEU A 70 -2.95 -3.97 15.95
C LEU A 70 -1.52 -3.56 15.58
N GLY A 71 -0.69 -4.50 15.12
CA GLY A 71 0.68 -4.23 14.68
C GLY A 71 0.72 -3.26 13.49
N VAL A 72 -0.05 -3.54 12.44
CA VAL A 72 -0.13 -2.65 11.26
C VAL A 72 -0.71 -1.29 11.65
N GLY A 73 -1.77 -1.26 12.47
CA GLY A 73 -2.35 -0.02 12.97
C GLY A 73 -1.38 0.83 13.78
N ALA A 74 -0.58 0.19 14.66
CA ALA A 74 0.44 0.87 15.45
C ALA A 74 1.56 1.44 14.58
N ILE A 75 2.05 0.69 13.59
CA ILE A 75 3.10 1.14 12.66
C ILE A 75 2.59 2.32 11.84
N ALA A 76 1.38 2.22 11.26
CA ALA A 76 0.81 3.28 10.44
C ALA A 76 0.57 4.57 11.25
N THR A 77 0.01 4.44 12.45
CA THR A 77 -0.20 5.57 13.37
C THR A 77 1.13 6.19 13.80
N GLY A 78 2.11 5.37 14.17
CA GLY A 78 3.44 5.81 14.54
C GLY A 78 4.15 6.57 13.42
N ALA A 79 4.07 6.09 12.17
CA ALA A 79 4.63 6.76 11.01
C ALA A 79 3.99 8.15 10.78
N ILE A 80 2.68 8.28 10.98
CA ILE A 80 1.99 9.59 10.92
C ILE A 80 2.50 10.51 12.02
N LEU A 81 2.53 10.06 13.28
CA LEU A 81 2.98 10.86 14.42
C LEU A 81 4.43 11.34 14.26
N LEU A 82 5.32 10.46 13.77
CA LEU A 82 6.71 10.82 13.51
C LEU A 82 6.85 11.94 12.48
N CYS A 83 5.94 12.07 11.50
CA CYS A 83 5.94 13.20 10.57
C CYS A 83 5.72 14.57 11.26
N PHE A 84 5.20 14.60 12.49
CA PHE A 84 4.97 15.81 13.28
C PHE A 84 5.97 16.01 14.42
N ILE A 85 6.71 14.98 14.82
CA ILE A 85 7.64 15.05 15.97
C ILE A 85 9.09 15.08 15.46
N ARG A 86 9.45 14.08 14.66
CA ARG A 86 10.79 13.89 14.11
C ARG A 86 10.64 13.10 12.81
N PRO A 87 10.53 13.77 11.65
CA PRO A 87 10.37 13.08 10.39
C PRO A 87 11.57 12.17 10.13
N PHE A 88 11.31 11.04 9.45
CA PHE A 88 12.37 10.18 8.95
C PHE A 88 13.34 10.95 8.08
N ARG A 89 14.58 10.49 7.96
CA ARG A 89 15.59 11.05 7.06
C ARG A 89 15.11 11.21 5.61
N PHE A 90 14.21 10.32 5.17
CA PHE A 90 13.62 10.29 3.83
C PHE A 90 12.22 10.91 3.75
N GLY A 91 11.73 11.48 4.85
CA GLY A 91 10.49 12.25 4.94
C GLY A 91 10.76 13.71 5.24
N GLN A 92 9.69 14.47 5.41
CA GLN A 92 9.73 15.88 5.84
C GLN A 92 8.66 16.16 6.89
N TYR A 93 8.76 17.31 7.56
CA TYR A 93 7.73 17.73 8.50
C TYR A 93 6.38 17.87 7.77
N ARG A 94 5.32 17.25 8.31
CA ARG A 94 3.97 17.21 7.69
C ARG A 94 3.95 16.61 6.28
N ASP A 95 4.76 15.57 6.06
CA ASP A 95 4.85 14.87 4.77
C ASP A 95 3.50 14.30 4.31
N LYS A 96 2.86 14.97 3.35
CA LYS A 96 1.53 14.58 2.85
C LYS A 96 1.53 13.21 2.20
N GLY A 97 2.62 12.78 1.59
CA GLY A 97 2.71 11.48 0.93
C GLY A 97 2.75 10.33 1.95
N ILE A 98 3.57 10.46 3.00
CA ILE A 98 3.63 9.48 4.09
C ILE A 98 2.31 9.49 4.88
N ILE A 99 1.77 10.67 5.18
CA ILE A 99 0.52 10.79 5.93
C ILE A 99 -0.65 10.17 5.13
N SER A 100 -0.84 10.55 3.87
CA SER A 100 -1.94 10.04 3.05
C SER A 100 -1.87 8.53 2.83
N PHE A 101 -0.69 7.97 2.59
CA PHE A 101 -0.48 6.52 2.50
C PHE A 101 -0.93 5.81 3.78
N ASN A 102 -0.48 6.27 4.95
CA ASN A 102 -0.80 5.61 6.22
C ASN A 102 -2.27 5.82 6.62
N LEU A 103 -2.88 6.96 6.26
CA LEU A 103 -4.32 7.15 6.42
C LEU A 103 -5.13 6.17 5.56
N LEU A 104 -4.67 5.89 4.34
CA LEU A 104 -5.28 4.90 3.45
C LEU A 104 -5.23 3.50 4.07
N VAL A 105 -4.06 3.11 4.61
CA VAL A 105 -3.87 1.83 5.32
C VAL A 105 -4.78 1.75 6.54
N LEU A 106 -4.83 2.79 7.36
CA LEU A 106 -5.70 2.84 8.56
C LEU A 106 -7.19 2.78 8.18
N ALA A 107 -7.60 3.45 7.11
CA ALA A 107 -8.98 3.40 6.64
C ALA A 107 -9.40 1.98 6.25
N PHE A 108 -8.56 1.25 5.49
CA PHE A 108 -8.84 -0.15 5.15
C PHE A 108 -8.86 -1.04 6.38
N LEU A 109 -7.92 -0.84 7.30
CA LEU A 109 -7.84 -1.62 8.52
C LEU A 109 -9.09 -1.43 9.40
N ILE A 110 -9.48 -0.19 9.68
CA ILE A 110 -10.61 0.15 10.55
C ILE A 110 -11.94 -0.30 9.94
N LEU A 111 -12.09 -0.14 8.62
CA LEU A 111 -13.30 -0.53 7.90
C LEU A 111 -13.32 -2.02 7.54
N GLY A 112 -12.27 -2.79 7.85
CA GLY A 112 -12.17 -4.21 7.54
C GLY A 112 -12.18 -4.51 6.03
N LEU A 113 -11.63 -3.62 5.21
CA LEU A 113 -11.64 -3.74 3.75
C LEU A 113 -10.50 -4.63 3.25
N ASP A 114 -10.67 -5.21 2.06
CA ASP A 114 -9.64 -6.05 1.44
C ASP A 114 -8.47 -5.23 0.90
N PHE A 115 -7.32 -5.33 1.57
CA PHE A 115 -6.06 -4.69 1.16
C PHE A 115 -5.60 -5.06 -0.26
N GLY A 116 -6.09 -6.17 -0.84
CA GLY A 116 -5.80 -6.51 -2.24
C GLY A 116 -6.20 -5.40 -3.22
N PHE A 117 -7.21 -4.59 -2.88
CA PHE A 117 -7.61 -3.43 -3.69
C PHE A 117 -6.66 -2.22 -3.54
N LEU A 118 -5.82 -2.16 -2.49
CA LEU A 118 -4.80 -1.13 -2.34
C LEU A 118 -3.48 -1.44 -3.04
N ALA A 119 -3.33 -2.63 -3.62
CA ALA A 119 -2.10 -3.03 -4.27
C ALA A 119 -1.57 -2.01 -5.32
N PRO A 120 -2.41 -1.32 -6.12
CA PRO A 120 -1.91 -0.28 -7.02
C PRO A 120 -1.16 0.85 -6.30
N ALA A 121 -1.66 1.32 -5.15
CA ALA A 121 -0.99 2.32 -4.32
C ALA A 121 0.40 1.83 -3.89
N PHE A 122 0.47 0.57 -3.47
CA PHE A 122 1.64 -0.03 -2.86
C PHE A 122 2.74 -0.35 -3.87
N ILE A 123 2.37 -0.64 -5.11
CA ILE A 123 3.28 -1.17 -6.13
C ILE A 123 3.49 -0.16 -7.25
N ALA A 124 2.40 0.34 -7.84
CA ALA A 124 2.47 1.13 -9.07
C ALA A 124 3.01 2.55 -8.83
N ASP A 125 2.64 3.22 -7.73
CA ASP A 125 3.23 4.53 -7.37
C ASP A 125 4.76 4.46 -7.23
N PRO A 126 5.34 3.60 -6.36
CA PRO A 126 6.78 3.59 -6.21
C PRO A 126 7.50 3.14 -7.48
N LEU A 127 6.92 2.22 -8.25
CA LEU A 127 7.46 1.82 -9.55
C LEU A 127 7.51 3.01 -10.53
N GLY A 128 6.42 3.78 -10.63
CA GLY A 128 6.33 4.96 -11.47
C GLY A 128 7.38 6.01 -11.13
N ALA A 129 7.55 6.29 -9.84
CA ALA A 129 8.56 7.24 -9.38
C ALA A 129 10.00 6.73 -9.65
N ILE A 130 10.28 5.45 -9.38
CA ILE A 130 11.60 4.85 -9.61
C ILE A 130 11.94 4.88 -11.09
N VAL A 131 11.06 4.38 -11.96
CA VAL A 131 11.30 4.38 -13.42
C VAL A 131 11.37 5.81 -13.94
N GLY A 132 10.45 6.68 -13.54
CA GLY A 132 10.39 8.05 -14.04
C GLY A 132 11.62 8.89 -13.70
N ARG A 133 12.35 8.56 -12.63
CA ARG A 133 13.62 9.20 -12.26
C ARG A 133 14.84 8.59 -12.94
N ASN A 134 14.81 7.30 -13.28
CA ASN A 134 15.98 6.57 -13.79
C ASN A 134 15.97 6.35 -15.31
N VAL A 135 14.83 6.53 -15.97
CA VAL A 135 14.68 6.34 -17.42
C VAL A 135 14.37 7.67 -18.08
N SER A 136 15.27 8.12 -18.94
CA SER A 136 15.09 9.37 -19.71
C SER A 136 13.90 9.24 -20.65
N SER A 137 12.92 10.13 -20.50
CA SER A 137 11.76 10.26 -21.38
C SER A 137 11.16 11.66 -21.25
N ALA A 138 10.27 12.02 -22.18
CA ALA A 138 9.59 13.33 -22.13
C ALA A 138 8.77 13.48 -20.84
N LYS A 139 8.77 14.69 -20.29
CA LYS A 139 7.80 15.11 -19.27
C LYS A 139 6.46 15.38 -19.94
N TRP A 140 5.36 15.16 -19.22
CA TRP A 140 4.02 15.38 -19.77
C TRP A 140 3.10 16.12 -18.79
N ILE A 141 3.11 15.77 -17.49
CA ILE A 141 2.36 16.48 -16.45
C ILE A 141 3.32 16.86 -15.32
N GLY A 142 3.67 18.13 -15.22
CA GLY A 142 4.66 18.62 -14.26
C GLY A 142 5.99 17.87 -14.37
N GLU A 143 6.41 17.24 -13.27
CA GLU A 143 7.62 16.42 -13.21
C GLU A 143 7.41 14.95 -13.59
N LYS A 144 6.16 14.54 -13.88
CA LYS A 144 5.87 13.16 -14.30
C LYS A 144 6.38 12.95 -15.72
N THR A 145 6.97 11.78 -15.96
CA THR A 145 7.57 11.40 -17.25
C THR A 145 6.75 10.29 -17.92
N VAL A 146 6.83 10.22 -19.26
CA VAL A 146 6.11 9.18 -20.02
C VAL A 146 6.54 7.78 -19.60
N ALA A 147 7.84 7.54 -19.38
CA ALA A 147 8.33 6.24 -18.90
C ALA A 147 7.83 5.91 -17.49
N GLY A 148 7.79 6.91 -16.59
CA GLY A 148 7.24 6.73 -15.25
C GLY A 148 5.76 6.36 -15.28
N SER A 149 4.95 7.09 -16.06
CA SER A 149 3.51 6.81 -16.17
C SER A 149 3.21 5.49 -16.89
N LEU A 150 4.03 5.07 -17.86
CA LEU A 150 3.94 3.72 -18.43
C LEU A 150 4.23 2.66 -17.37
N ALA A 151 5.21 2.88 -16.49
CA ALA A 151 5.46 1.98 -15.38
C ALA A 151 4.27 1.94 -14.40
N VAL A 152 3.65 3.08 -14.06
CA VAL A 152 2.41 3.10 -13.26
C VAL A 152 1.32 2.26 -13.93
N LEU A 153 1.12 2.41 -15.25
CA LEU A 153 0.11 1.65 -15.99
C LEU A 153 0.35 0.14 -15.90
N LEU A 154 1.57 -0.31 -16.18
CA LEU A 154 1.95 -1.72 -16.11
C LEU A 154 1.86 -2.24 -14.67
N GLY A 155 2.33 -1.46 -13.70
CA GLY A 155 2.22 -1.77 -12.29
C GLY A 155 0.77 -1.92 -11.84
N CYS A 156 -0.13 -1.03 -12.27
CA CYS A 156 -1.55 -1.12 -11.99
C CYS A 156 -2.18 -2.38 -12.62
N LEU A 157 -1.83 -2.73 -13.86
CA LEU A 157 -2.33 -3.95 -14.50
C LEU A 157 -1.95 -5.22 -13.73
N MET A 158 -0.76 -5.25 -13.14
CA MET A 158 -0.33 -6.36 -12.29
C MET A 158 -0.99 -6.32 -10.90
N ALA A 159 -1.10 -5.12 -10.32
CA ALA A 159 -1.59 -4.93 -8.96
C ALA A 159 -3.12 -5.03 -8.83
N LEU A 160 -3.88 -4.77 -9.89
CA LEU A 160 -5.34 -4.92 -9.92
C LEU A 160 -5.78 -6.39 -10.08
N PHE A 161 -5.12 -7.32 -9.40
CA PHE A 161 -5.39 -8.77 -9.47
C PHE A 161 -6.77 -9.16 -8.91
N ARG A 162 -7.40 -8.30 -8.10
CA ARG A 162 -8.78 -8.46 -7.61
C ARG A 162 -9.86 -8.11 -8.65
N VAL A 163 -9.49 -7.49 -9.77
CA VAL A 163 -10.42 -7.13 -10.84
C VAL A 163 -10.49 -8.28 -11.85
N GLU A 164 -11.62 -8.97 -11.92
CA GLU A 164 -11.78 -10.19 -12.71
C GLU A 164 -11.74 -9.94 -14.22
N THR A 165 -12.47 -8.93 -14.69
CA THR A 165 -12.58 -8.64 -16.12
C THR A 165 -11.37 -7.85 -16.61
N LEU A 166 -10.69 -8.36 -17.64
CA LEU A 166 -9.53 -7.68 -18.24
C LEU A 166 -9.87 -6.27 -18.73
N VAL A 167 -11.04 -6.08 -19.35
CA VAL A 167 -11.49 -4.76 -19.82
C VAL A 167 -11.57 -3.78 -18.66
N THR A 168 -12.23 -4.17 -17.58
CA THR A 168 -12.35 -3.34 -16.36
C THR A 168 -10.98 -3.07 -15.74
N ARG A 169 -10.11 -4.07 -15.70
CA ARG A 169 -8.75 -3.96 -15.17
C ARG A 169 -7.91 -2.96 -15.97
N VAL A 170 -7.97 -3.02 -17.30
CA VAL A 170 -7.29 -2.07 -18.19
C VAL A 170 -7.85 -0.66 -17.99
N SER A 171 -9.17 -0.50 -17.98
CA SER A 171 -9.81 0.81 -17.76
C SER A 171 -9.41 1.42 -16.41
N LEU A 172 -9.43 0.63 -15.33
CA LEU A 172 -9.00 1.08 -14.01
C LEU A 172 -7.50 1.42 -13.99
N ALA A 173 -6.65 0.62 -14.61
CA ALA A 173 -5.21 0.91 -14.67
C ALA A 173 -4.93 2.23 -15.40
N PHE A 174 -5.63 2.52 -16.49
CA PHE A 174 -5.56 3.82 -17.17
C PHE A 174 -6.02 4.97 -16.26
N LEU A 175 -7.17 4.82 -15.60
CA LEU A 175 -7.68 5.85 -14.67
C LEU A 175 -6.73 6.09 -13.49
N CYS A 176 -6.20 5.03 -12.87
CA CYS A 176 -5.20 5.11 -11.82
C CYS A 176 -3.96 5.87 -12.29
N THR A 177 -3.47 5.57 -13.50
CA THR A 177 -2.28 6.21 -14.08
C THR A 177 -2.51 7.71 -14.33
N LEU A 178 -3.67 8.06 -14.90
CA LEU A 178 -4.02 9.46 -15.11
C LEU A 178 -4.07 10.19 -13.77
N LEU A 179 -4.79 9.64 -12.79
CA LEU A 179 -5.00 10.24 -11.48
C LEU A 179 -3.74 10.30 -10.61
N GLU A 180 -2.83 9.34 -10.73
CA GLU A 180 -1.49 9.40 -10.15
C GLU A 180 -0.72 10.61 -10.70
N ALA A 181 -0.81 10.84 -12.02
CA ALA A 181 -0.08 11.93 -12.65
C ALA A 181 -0.61 13.32 -12.22
N ILE A 182 -1.92 13.46 -11.99
CA ILE A 182 -2.55 14.72 -11.53
C ILE A 182 -2.49 14.89 -10.00
N GLY A 183 -2.32 13.80 -9.25
CA GLY A 183 -2.49 13.78 -7.79
C GLY A 183 -1.42 14.55 -6.99
N GLY A 184 -0.31 14.94 -7.63
CA GLY A 184 0.76 15.70 -6.97
C GLY A 184 1.31 14.99 -5.73
N GLU A 185 1.37 15.68 -4.60
CA GLU A 185 1.82 15.09 -3.31
C GLU A 185 0.82 14.12 -2.68
N LEU A 186 -0.40 14.06 -3.21
CA LEU A 186 -1.48 13.16 -2.78
C LEU A 186 -1.72 12.04 -3.81
N ASP A 187 -0.78 11.80 -4.72
CA ASP A 187 -0.86 10.78 -5.77
C ASP A 187 -1.31 9.41 -5.23
N ASN A 188 -0.77 8.97 -4.10
CA ASN A 188 -1.19 7.76 -3.39
C ASN A 188 -2.70 7.71 -3.09
N LEU A 189 -3.31 8.82 -2.71
CA LEU A 189 -4.74 8.88 -2.42
C LEU A 189 -5.56 8.97 -3.71
N VAL A 190 -5.16 9.88 -4.61
CA VAL A 190 -5.94 10.23 -5.81
C VAL A 190 -5.98 9.06 -6.79
N MET A 191 -4.87 8.32 -6.96
CA MET A 191 -4.84 7.15 -7.85
C MET A 191 -5.79 6.01 -7.43
N ASN A 192 -6.15 5.94 -6.15
CA ASN A 192 -7.02 4.89 -5.62
C ASN A 192 -8.51 5.21 -5.69
N ILE A 193 -8.90 6.45 -6.01
CA ILE A 193 -10.31 6.85 -6.22
C ILE A 193 -11.08 5.90 -7.15
N PRO A 194 -10.58 5.54 -8.36
CA PRO A 194 -11.29 4.64 -9.27
C PRO A 194 -11.38 3.22 -8.70
N VAL A 195 -10.36 2.78 -7.96
CA VAL A 195 -10.36 1.45 -7.33
C VAL A 195 -11.39 1.39 -6.19
N PHE A 196 -11.53 2.47 -5.43
CA PHE A 196 -12.58 2.62 -4.42
C PHE A 196 -13.97 2.58 -5.04
N ALA A 197 -14.19 3.36 -6.10
CA ALA A 197 -15.47 3.37 -6.80
C ALA A 197 -15.84 1.96 -7.29
N TYR A 198 -14.87 1.25 -7.89
CA TYR A 198 -15.06 -0.14 -8.30
C TYR A 198 -15.36 -1.06 -7.12
N TYR A 199 -14.54 -1.03 -6.07
CA TYR A 199 -14.71 -1.85 -4.87
C TYR A 199 -16.12 -1.70 -4.30
N PHE A 200 -16.59 -0.47 -4.07
CA PHE A 200 -17.92 -0.26 -3.51
C PHE A 200 -19.04 -0.62 -4.48
N ALA A 201 -18.88 -0.42 -5.79
CA ALA A 201 -19.87 -0.83 -6.78
C ALA A 201 -20.04 -2.36 -6.82
N THR A 202 -18.94 -3.12 -6.70
CA THR A 202 -19.00 -4.58 -6.77
C THR A 202 -19.28 -5.25 -5.43
N THR A 203 -18.80 -4.69 -4.31
CA THR A 203 -19.02 -5.28 -2.97
C THR A 203 -20.33 -4.85 -2.33
N ARG A 204 -20.82 -3.62 -2.55
CA ARG A 204 -22.19 -3.25 -2.10
C ARG A 204 -23.27 -3.94 -2.92
N GLY A 205 -22.98 -4.33 -4.16
CA GLY A 205 -23.83 -5.23 -4.94
C GLY A 205 -24.09 -6.57 -4.21
N VAL A 206 -23.09 -7.09 -3.49
CA VAL A 206 -23.23 -8.32 -2.69
C VAL A 206 -24.06 -8.10 -1.43
N VAL A 207 -23.97 -6.92 -0.80
CA VAL A 207 -24.63 -6.62 0.50
C VAL A 207 -26.08 -6.14 0.35
N HIS A 208 -26.51 -5.63 -0.81
CA HIS A 208 -27.88 -5.10 -1.02
C HIS A 208 -28.74 -5.88 -2.02
N GLY A 209 -28.27 -7.05 -2.48
CA GLY A 209 -29.10 -8.04 -3.18
C GLY A 209 -28.47 -8.50 -4.48
N MET A 210 -28.49 -9.83 -4.68
CA MET A 210 -28.15 -10.53 -5.93
C MET A 210 -26.65 -10.59 -6.26
N LEU A 211 -25.95 -11.54 -5.66
CA LEU A 211 -25.12 -12.54 -6.35
C LEU A 211 -24.64 -13.54 -5.31
N SER A 212 -25.22 -14.72 -5.29
CA SER A 212 -24.61 -15.90 -4.70
C SER A 212 -23.39 -16.23 -5.56
N VAL A 213 -22.20 -15.86 -5.11
CA VAL A 213 -20.96 -16.37 -5.69
C VAL A 213 -20.66 -17.70 -5.00
N VAL A 214 -20.85 -18.78 -5.77
CA VAL A 214 -20.34 -20.13 -5.50
C VAL A 214 -18.82 -20.12 -5.59
#